data_AF-A0A3D2Z539-F1
#
_entry.id   AF-A0A3D2Z539-F1
#
_cell.length_a   1.000
_cell.length_b   1.000
_cell.length_c   1.000
_cell.angle_alpha   90.00
_cell.angle_beta   90.00
_cell.angle_gamma   90.00
#
_symmetry.space_group_name_H-M   'P 1'
#
loop_
_entity.id
_entity.type
_entity.pdbx_description
1 polymer ?
#
loop_
_entity_poly.entity_id
_entity_poly.type
_entity_poly.pdbx_seq_one_letter_code
_entity_poly.pdbx_strand_id
1 'polypeptide(L)'
;MQSLFGERNETFFVAGHDHTQRLRHWQGRTMCICGSVGLTVEGNGARYLILERRQAGWEPQHRSVDYDVKRVLQRFVETDYIGRTGPMGRLFVRHVATGTEQVVPFVRWYRAHGEIEFADAVERFLNLN
;
A
#
# COMPACT_ATOMS: atom_id res chain seq x y z
N MET A 1 -12.28 8.34 -14.69
CA MET A 1 -11.04 7.86 -15.37
C MET A 1 -10.54 8.82 -16.44
N GLN A 2 -11.42 9.57 -17.11
CA GLN A 2 -11.01 10.69 -17.99
C GLN A 2 -10.07 11.69 -17.28
N SER A 3 -10.32 11.99 -16.00
CA SER A 3 -9.45 12.84 -15.17
C SER A 3 -8.06 12.24 -14.85
N LEU A 4 -7.90 10.92 -14.88
CA LEU A 4 -6.64 10.24 -14.55
C LEU A 4 -5.63 10.32 -15.70
N PHE A 5 -6.12 10.38 -16.93
CA PHE A 5 -5.28 10.46 -18.12
C PHE A 5 -5.15 11.89 -18.65
N GLY A 6 -6.11 12.79 -18.36
CA GLY A 6 -6.09 14.16 -18.87
C GLY A 6 -5.97 14.21 -20.40
N GLU A 7 -5.23 15.20 -20.91
CA GLU A 7 -4.98 15.40 -22.34
C GLU A 7 -3.76 14.62 -22.87
N ARG A 8 -3.26 13.65 -22.09
CA ARG A 8 -2.06 12.90 -22.44
C ARG A 8 -2.29 11.97 -23.64
N ASN A 9 -1.25 11.83 -24.47
CA ASN A 9 -1.26 10.99 -25.67
C ASN A 9 -0.72 9.58 -25.42
N GLU A 10 -0.09 9.34 -24.27
CA GLU A 10 0.40 8.02 -23.90
C GLU A 10 -0.74 7.01 -23.82
N THR A 11 -0.45 5.78 -24.25
CA THR A 11 -1.38 4.65 -24.21
C THR A 11 -1.09 3.69 -23.07
N PHE A 12 0.00 3.90 -22.32
CA PHE A 12 0.40 3.05 -21.21
C PHE A 12 0.87 3.89 -20.04
N PHE A 13 0.31 3.62 -18.86
CA PHE A 13 0.55 4.38 -17.64
C PHE A 13 0.92 3.43 -16.51
N VAL A 14 1.88 3.84 -15.70
CA VAL A 14 2.32 3.11 -14.50
C VAL A 14 2.19 4.05 -13.32
N ALA A 15 1.57 3.58 -12.23
CA ALA A 15 1.44 4.32 -10.99
C ALA A 15 1.68 3.41 -9.78
N GLY A 16 1.97 4.03 -8.65
CA GLY A 16 2.10 3.37 -7.35
C GLY A 16 1.08 3.92 -6.37
N HIS A 17 1.53 4.24 -5.15
CA HIS A 17 0.77 4.89 -4.07
C HIS A 17 -0.30 4.01 -3.41
N ASP A 18 -1.15 3.34 -4.18
CA ASP A 18 -2.30 2.59 -3.64
C ASP A 18 -1.92 1.24 -3.00
N HIS A 19 -0.64 0.86 -3.07
CA HIS A 19 -0.08 -0.38 -2.50
C HIS A 19 -0.76 -1.69 -2.94
N THR A 20 -1.51 -1.64 -4.04
CA THR A 20 -2.24 -2.75 -4.67
C THR A 20 -1.73 -2.99 -6.09
N GLN A 21 -1.82 -4.23 -6.57
CA GLN A 21 -1.54 -4.59 -7.95
C GLN A 21 -2.81 -4.52 -8.78
N ARG A 22 -2.85 -3.65 -9.79
CA ARG A 22 -4.03 -3.53 -10.67
C ARG A 22 -3.61 -3.33 -12.11
N LEU A 23 -4.32 -3.99 -13.02
CA LEU A 23 -4.24 -3.77 -14.46
C LEU A 23 -5.63 -3.35 -14.96
N ARG A 24 -5.71 -2.23 -15.67
CA ARG A 24 -6.97 -1.74 -16.25
C ARG A 24 -6.77 -1.31 -17.69
N HIS A 25 -7.67 -1.73 -18.56
CA HIS A 25 -7.75 -1.28 -19.94
C HIS A 25 -8.94 -0.33 -20.13
N TRP A 26 -8.74 0.75 -20.87
CA TRP A 26 -9.77 1.75 -21.12
C TRP A 26 -9.49 2.58 -22.36
N GLN A 27 -10.42 2.58 -23.32
CA GLN A 27 -10.33 3.36 -24.57
C GLN A 27 -8.96 3.21 -25.28
N GLY A 28 -8.49 1.95 -25.41
CA GLY A 28 -7.20 1.64 -26.02
C GLY A 28 -5.97 2.01 -25.18
N ARG A 29 -6.16 2.49 -23.94
CA ARG A 29 -5.10 2.79 -22.98
C ARG A 29 -5.02 1.71 -21.89
N THR A 30 -3.85 1.55 -21.31
CA THR A 30 -3.56 0.61 -20.22
C THR A 30 -3.01 1.36 -19.02
N MET A 31 -3.55 1.10 -17.83
CA MET A 31 -3.05 1.60 -16.55
C MET A 31 -2.62 0.42 -15.68
N CYS A 32 -1.39 0.46 -15.18
CA CYS A 32 -0.83 -0.51 -14.26
C CYS A 32 -0.53 0.16 -12.91
N ILE A 33 -1.14 -0.32 -11.84
CA ILE A 33 -0.71 -0.01 -10.47
C ILE A 33 0.28 -1.09 -10.04
N CYS A 34 1.50 -0.71 -9.68
CA CYS A 34 2.63 -1.64 -9.53
C CYS A 34 2.64 -2.46 -8.23
N GLY A 35 1.82 -2.08 -7.25
CA GLY A 35 1.85 -2.65 -5.90
C GLY A 35 2.75 -1.88 -4.94
N SER A 36 3.19 -2.55 -3.87
CA SER A 36 4.15 -2.03 -2.91
C SER A 36 5.07 -3.16 -2.43
N VAL A 37 6.36 -2.88 -2.40
CA VAL A 37 7.38 -3.84 -1.94
C VAL A 37 7.37 -3.97 -0.42
N GLY A 38 7.25 -2.85 0.30
CA GLY A 38 7.39 -2.82 1.76
C GLY A 38 6.09 -2.68 2.55
N LEU A 39 4.98 -2.32 1.89
CA LEU A 39 3.72 -2.00 2.58
C LEU A 39 2.49 -2.40 1.75
N THR A 40 2.48 -3.61 1.20
CA THR A 40 1.33 -4.11 0.43
C THR A 40 0.06 -4.26 1.28
N VAL A 41 -1.11 -4.16 0.65
CA VAL A 41 -2.42 -4.38 1.29
C VAL A 41 -3.11 -5.65 0.80
N GLU A 42 -2.38 -6.50 0.07
CA GLU A 42 -2.86 -7.72 -0.60
C GLU A 42 -2.27 -8.97 0.06
N GLY A 43 -2.14 -8.97 1.39
CA GLY A 43 -1.52 -10.04 2.18
C GLY A 43 -0.02 -9.81 2.37
N ASN A 44 0.70 -10.86 2.79
CA ASN A 44 2.14 -10.79 3.02
C ASN A 44 2.91 -11.08 1.71
N GLY A 45 4.01 -10.36 1.48
CA GLY A 45 4.85 -10.50 0.29
C GLY A 45 5.12 -9.17 -0.43
N ALA A 46 6.31 -9.00 -0.98
CA ALA A 46 6.69 -7.84 -1.76
C ALA A 46 6.01 -7.87 -3.13
N ARG A 47 5.30 -6.79 -3.50
CA ARG A 47 4.59 -6.67 -4.76
C ARG A 47 5.30 -5.69 -5.70
N TYR A 48 5.52 -6.12 -6.94
CA TYR A 48 6.14 -5.30 -7.96
C TYR A 48 5.65 -5.67 -9.36
N LEU A 49 6.09 -4.90 -10.35
CA LEU A 49 5.71 -5.04 -11.75
C LEU A 49 6.97 -5.24 -12.60
N ILE A 50 6.97 -6.27 -13.43
CA ILE A 50 7.93 -6.41 -14.54
C ILE A 50 7.23 -5.88 -15.80
N LEU A 51 7.91 -4.98 -16.52
CA LEU A 51 7.47 -4.46 -17.81
C LEU A 51 8.44 -4.91 -18.87
N GLU A 52 7.97 -5.72 -19.81
CA GLU A 52 8.78 -6.13 -20.94
C GLU A 52 8.34 -5.37 -22.19
N ARG A 53 9.30 -4.79 -22.92
CA ARG A 53 9.02 -4.13 -24.20
C ARG A 53 9.02 -5.18 -25.32
N ARG A 54 7.87 -5.34 -25.97
CA ARG A 54 7.67 -6.17 -27.17
C ARG A 54 7.46 -5.28 -28.40
N GLN A 55 7.46 -5.88 -29.59
CA GLN A 55 7.12 -5.18 -30.84
C GLN A 55 5.73 -4.52 -30.77
N ALA A 56 4.76 -5.19 -30.15
CA ALA A 56 3.37 -4.71 -30.03
C ALA A 56 3.13 -3.72 -28.87
N GLY A 57 4.15 -3.40 -28.06
CA GLY A 57 4.02 -2.48 -26.93
C GLY A 57 4.62 -3.02 -25.63
N TRP A 58 4.06 -2.58 -24.49
CA TRP A 58 4.48 -3.01 -23.17
C TRP A 58 3.64 -4.19 -22.68
N GLU A 59 4.30 -5.21 -22.16
CA GLU A 59 3.69 -6.40 -21.55
C GLU A 59 3.90 -6.36 -20.03
N PRO A 60 2.86 -6.06 -19.24
CA PRO A 60 2.95 -6.02 -17.79
C PRO A 60 2.79 -7.39 -17.14
N GLN A 61 3.65 -7.69 -16.17
CA GLN A 61 3.57 -8.89 -15.33
C GLN A 61 3.71 -8.51 -13.85
N HIS A 62 2.62 -8.62 -13.10
CA HIS A 62 2.64 -8.47 -11.66
C HIS A 62 3.32 -9.67 -11.00
N ARG A 63 4.19 -9.40 -10.04
CA ARG A 63 4.94 -10.41 -9.30
C ARG A 63 4.76 -10.22 -7.80
N SER A 64 4.82 -11.34 -7.06
CA SER A 64 4.85 -11.39 -5.61
C SER A 64 6.02 -12.24 -5.16
N VAL A 65 6.75 -11.79 -4.14
CA VAL A 65 7.82 -12.56 -3.51
C VAL A 65 7.63 -12.51 -2.00
N ASP A 66 7.52 -13.69 -1.39
CA ASP A 66 7.39 -13.79 0.06
C ASP A 66 8.68 -13.38 0.74
N TYR A 67 8.55 -12.78 1.93
CA TYR A 67 9.68 -12.40 2.77
C TYR A 67 9.38 -12.76 4.23
N ASP A 68 10.44 -12.79 5.04
CA ASP A 68 10.31 -13.07 6.46
C ASP A 68 9.71 -11.88 7.22
N VAL A 69 8.38 -11.87 7.33
CA VAL A 69 7.62 -10.85 8.07
C VAL A 69 8.05 -10.82 9.55
N LYS A 70 8.35 -11.98 10.16
CA LYS A 70 8.77 -12.02 11.58
C LYS A 70 10.08 -11.28 11.77
N ARG A 71 11.03 -11.41 10.84
CA ARG A 71 12.28 -10.65 10.86
C ARG A 71 12.06 -9.15 10.71
N VAL A 72 11.12 -8.71 9.88
CA VAL A 72 10.76 -7.28 9.79
C VAL A 72 10.15 -6.77 11.09
N LEU A 73 9.25 -7.54 11.71
CA LEU A 73 8.67 -7.20 13.01
C LEU A 73 9.73 -7.11 14.11
N GLN A 74 10.72 -8.02 14.10
CA GLN A 74 11.87 -7.94 15.00
C GLN A 74 12.68 -6.65 14.78
N ARG A 75 12.89 -6.22 13.53
CA ARG A 75 13.59 -4.97 13.22
C ARG A 75 12.87 -3.74 13.76
N PHE A 76 11.53 -3.71 13.78
CA PHE A 76 10.79 -2.62 14.43
C PHE A 76 11.11 -2.52 15.92
N VAL A 77 11.28 -3.65 16.61
CA VAL A 77 11.69 -3.69 18.02
C VAL A 77 13.14 -3.24 18.19
N GLU A 78 14.07 -3.84 17.44
CA GLU A 78 15.52 -3.56 17.56
C GLU A 78 15.88 -2.09 17.30
N THR A 79 15.10 -1.41 16.48
CA THR A 79 15.34 0.00 16.11
C THR A 79 14.59 1.01 16.98
N ASP A 80 13.79 0.55 17.95
CA ASP A 80 12.82 1.36 18.69
C ASP A 80 11.93 2.19 17.74
N TYR A 81 11.39 1.52 16.72
CA TYR A 81 10.64 2.20 15.67
C TYR A 81 9.42 2.95 16.22
N ILE A 82 8.67 2.33 17.14
CA ILE A 82 7.48 2.96 17.73
C ILE A 82 7.88 4.16 18.60
N GLY A 83 8.94 4.06 19.41
CA GLY A 83 9.44 5.20 20.19
C GLY A 83 9.86 6.38 19.31
N ARG A 84 10.40 6.10 18.11
CA ARG A 84 10.82 7.13 17.14
C ARG A 84 9.70 7.71 16.28
N THR A 85 8.61 6.98 16.07
CA THR A 85 7.54 7.37 15.13
C THR A 85 6.21 7.69 15.81
N GLY A 86 6.11 7.45 17.12
CA GLY A 86 4.91 7.69 17.91
C GLY A 86 3.74 6.76 17.54
N PRO A 87 2.50 7.12 17.92
CA PRO A 87 1.33 6.24 17.78
C PRO A 87 1.08 5.77 16.35
N MET A 88 1.32 6.62 15.33
CA MET A 88 1.18 6.24 13.92
C MET A 88 2.01 5.01 13.54
N GLY A 89 3.20 4.86 14.13
CA GLY A 89 4.08 3.73 13.89
C GLY A 89 3.40 2.38 14.12
N ARG A 90 2.46 2.32 15.08
CA ARG A 90 1.73 1.09 15.42
C ARG A 90 0.81 0.61 14.29
N LEU A 91 0.23 1.55 13.52
CA LEU A 91 -0.57 1.22 12.35
C LEU A 91 0.29 0.57 11.26
N PHE A 92 1.51 1.09 11.03
CA PHE A 92 2.44 0.49 10.06
C PHE A 92 2.95 -0.88 10.51
N VAL A 93 3.23 -1.06 11.80
CA VAL A 93 3.58 -2.38 12.36
C VAL A 93 2.43 -3.37 12.15
N ARG A 94 1.18 -2.98 12.45
CA ARG A 94 0.00 -3.81 12.20
C ARG A 94 -0.15 -4.13 10.72
N HIS A 95 0.02 -3.14 9.83
CA HIS A 95 -0.04 -3.29 8.38
C HIS A 95 0.93 -4.36 7.89
N VAL A 96 2.19 -4.30 8.32
CA VAL A 96 3.20 -5.30 7.96
C VAL A 96 2.86 -6.67 8.54
N ALA A 97 2.34 -6.74 9.76
CA ALA A 97 1.99 -7.99 10.41
C ALA A 97 0.83 -8.73 9.72
N THR A 98 -0.15 -7.98 9.20
CA THR A 98 -1.38 -8.53 8.62
C THR A 98 -1.42 -8.51 7.10
N GLY A 99 -0.57 -7.70 6.45
CA GLY A 99 -0.62 -7.45 5.02
C GLY A 99 -1.89 -6.71 4.59
N THR A 100 -2.47 -5.88 5.46
CA THR A 100 -3.74 -5.17 5.21
C THR A 100 -3.62 -3.67 5.49
N GLU A 101 -4.39 -2.87 4.76
CA GLU A 101 -4.43 -1.41 4.91
C GLU A 101 -4.92 -1.00 6.31
N GLN A 102 -4.11 -0.24 7.04
CA GLN A 102 -4.44 0.25 8.38
C GLN A 102 -4.65 1.77 8.43
N VAL A 103 -3.92 2.52 7.62
CA VAL A 103 -3.83 3.99 7.75
C VAL A 103 -5.09 4.66 7.25
N VAL A 104 -5.55 4.31 6.04
CA VAL A 104 -6.76 4.93 5.47
C VAL A 104 -8.02 4.62 6.30
N PRO A 105 -8.27 3.36 6.73
CA PRO A 105 -9.35 3.05 7.66
C PRO A 105 -9.26 3.82 8.97
N PHE A 106 -8.07 3.90 9.59
CA PHE A 106 -7.88 4.69 10.80
C PHE A 106 -8.22 6.17 10.60
N VAL A 107 -7.72 6.81 9.53
CA VAL A 107 -8.02 8.24 9.26
C VAL A 107 -9.52 8.48 9.08
N ARG A 108 -10.22 7.57 8.39
CA ARG A 108 -11.68 7.66 8.23
C ARG A 108 -12.39 7.48 9.57
N TRP A 109 -11.99 6.47 10.34
CA TRP A 109 -12.55 6.19 11.65
C TRP A 109 -12.33 7.37 12.61
N TYR A 110 -11.11 7.89 12.71
CA TYR A 110 -10.75 9.00 13.60
C TYR A 110 -11.54 10.28 13.27
N ARG A 111 -11.66 10.63 11.98
CA ARG A 111 -12.47 11.77 11.53
C ARG A 111 -13.95 11.64 11.90
N ALA A 112 -14.47 10.43 11.97
CA ALA A 112 -15.87 10.19 12.32
C ALA A 112 -16.13 10.19 13.83
N HIS A 113 -15.10 10.02 14.66
CA HIS A 113 -15.27 9.85 16.11
C HIS A 113 -14.89 11.10 16.93
N GLY A 114 -14.05 12.00 16.40
CA GLY A 114 -13.72 13.29 17.05
C GLY A 114 -13.15 13.15 18.48
N GLU A 115 -12.76 14.28 19.09
CA GLU A 115 -12.46 14.48 20.54
C GLU A 115 -11.78 13.32 21.31
N ILE A 116 -10.88 12.57 20.68
CA ILE A 116 -10.07 11.52 21.32
C ILE A 116 -8.61 11.90 21.12
N GLU A 117 -7.82 11.84 22.18
CA GLU A 117 -6.37 12.03 22.08
C GLU A 117 -5.77 11.03 21.09
N PHE A 118 -4.84 11.51 20.26
CA PHE A 118 -4.43 10.77 19.07
C PHE A 118 -3.85 9.38 19.37
N ALA A 119 -3.10 9.25 20.47
CA ALA A 119 -2.56 7.98 20.92
C ALA A 119 -3.68 6.99 21.31
N ASP A 120 -4.67 7.44 22.07
CA ASP A 120 -5.82 6.65 22.50
C ASP A 120 -6.70 6.27 21.30
N ALA A 121 -6.82 7.16 20.32
CA ALA A 121 -7.53 6.87 19.07
C ALA A 121 -6.88 5.71 18.31
N VAL A 122 -5.55 5.70 18.18
CA VAL A 122 -4.83 4.58 17.53
C VAL A 122 -5.00 3.29 18.32
N GLU A 123 -4.85 3.34 19.65
CA GLU A 123 -5.06 2.17 20.52
C GLU A 123 -6.46 1.59 20.35
N ARG A 124 -7.49 2.44 20.40
CA ARG A 124 -8.88 2.02 20.25
C ARG A 124 -9.12 1.41 18.88
N PHE A 125 -8.64 2.04 17.80
CA PHE A 125 -8.78 1.54 16.44
C PHE A 125 -8.16 0.15 16.27
N LEU A 126 -6.95 -0.06 16.78
CA LEU A 126 -6.25 -1.34 16.66
C LEU A 126 -6.91 -2.50 17.44
N ASN A 127 -7.79 -2.17 18.39
CA ASN A 127 -8.57 -3.13 19.17
C ASN A 127 -10.01 -3.30 18.66
N LEU A 128 -10.39 -2.66 17.54
CA LEU A 128 -11.63 -2.98 16.84
C LEU A 128 -11.41 -4.30 16.10
N ASN A 129 -12.15 -5.34 16.52
CA ASN A 129 -12.08 -6.70 15.97
C ASN A 129 -12.05 -6.74 14.44
#